data_AF-A0AAW1UGG3-F1
#
_entry.id   AF-A0AAW1UGG3-F1
#
_cell.length_a   1.000
_cell.length_b   1.000
_cell.length_c   1.000
_cell.angle_alpha   90.00
_cell.angle_beta   90.00
_cell.angle_gamma   90.00
#
_symmetry.space_group_name_H-M   'P 1'
#
loop_
_entity.id
_entity.type
_entity.pdbx_description
1 polymer ?
#
loop_
_entity_poly.entity_id
_entity_poly.type
_entity_poly.pdbx_seq_one_letter_code
_entity_poly.pdbx_strand_id
1 'polypeptide(L)'
;MNTSENFGSTTNLNNLSQDEFPYSEEPNTIQNTVLSRKNSLSCSLEELGKMCNSYSVEPVRLPREELQVSDSRSAKKRYFCNYCEKCVTNFGRHLMTVHRTENEVTSILKYPKGNPLRLKKIATLRNEFQFKYNSNPNINNGKIIVKRRPNLQKNRNGKHYKICPSCKQMYSILSLRVHYSKCCKEDSSTRSSMVKSKQAQMSVHKDASKRLIKFVLANCRNDEVIEEILFDDLCIDYGNKLCRTYRTNEQHNGMIRTRLREMGKFLIEIKKQNKNIFQLKDVLLPEHYDTIINAINAVAGYDEDTGVYNAPSTAYNLGLHVKQITQQLQTFYIREANVEKRSAVADLICLMNEGFRTDINKTVSENQCLKRRHKKILLPTAEDINALKTFLDKGTKEAYNSLKNKFSCEAYKKLCSFTLISLQLFNRKRSGEIERILIDDYMSFEYADTNDPLFKNLPVHLKKLSQEYGRFFIRGKLNRQVPVIIIKGTNKKNQDQDVTCLGFQEN
;
A
#
# COMPACT_ATOMS: atom_id res chain seq x y z
N MET A 1 -6.00 -47.49 -59.70
CA MET A 1 -5.46 -46.13 -59.54
C MET A 1 -6.24 -45.46 -58.41
N ASN A 2 -6.15 -46.00 -57.20
CA ASN A 2 -5.08 -45.82 -56.19
C ASN A 2 -5.19 -44.41 -55.57
N THR A 3 -5.89 -44.19 -54.46
CA THR A 3 -5.62 -44.56 -53.04
C THR A 3 -4.44 -43.81 -52.39
N SER A 4 -4.78 -43.10 -51.29
CA SER A 4 -4.03 -42.86 -50.04
C SER A 4 -2.73 -42.02 -50.11
N GLU A 5 -2.40 -41.10 -49.20
CA GLU A 5 -2.41 -41.22 -47.73
C GLU A 5 -2.61 -39.89 -46.96
N ASN A 6 -3.14 -40.08 -45.73
CA ASN A 6 -3.35 -39.14 -44.63
C ASN A 6 -2.06 -38.60 -44.00
N PHE A 7 -2.12 -37.39 -43.45
CA PHE A 7 -1.66 -36.98 -42.10
C PHE A 7 -2.34 -35.61 -41.84
N GLY A 8 -3.11 -35.33 -40.80
CA GLY A 8 -3.08 -35.79 -39.41
C GLY A 8 -3.30 -34.53 -38.56
N SER A 9 -4.57 -34.17 -38.36
CA SER A 9 -5.01 -33.03 -37.54
C SER A 9 -4.68 -33.23 -36.06
N THR A 10 -3.90 -32.32 -35.48
CA THR A 10 -3.98 -32.00 -34.04
C THR A 10 -3.76 -30.50 -33.85
N THR A 11 -4.79 -29.72 -34.09
CA THR A 11 -4.91 -28.36 -33.56
C THR A 11 -5.10 -28.46 -32.05
N ASN A 12 -4.02 -28.29 -31.30
CA ASN A 12 -4.08 -28.18 -29.85
C ASN A 12 -4.63 -26.79 -29.46
N LEU A 13 -5.94 -26.63 -29.63
CA LEU A 13 -6.76 -25.54 -29.10
C LEU A 13 -6.88 -25.71 -27.58
N ASN A 14 -5.79 -25.46 -26.85
CA ASN A 14 -5.80 -25.33 -25.40
C ASN A 14 -4.88 -24.16 -25.01
N ASN A 15 -5.34 -22.95 -25.33
CA ASN A 15 -4.88 -21.72 -24.68
C ASN A 15 -6.09 -20.84 -24.37
N LEU A 16 -7.12 -21.46 -23.77
CA LEU A 16 -8.07 -20.73 -22.96
C LEU A 16 -7.33 -20.33 -21.69
N SER A 17 -7.16 -19.02 -21.52
CA SER A 17 -6.73 -18.44 -20.26
C SER A 17 -7.76 -18.80 -19.19
N GLN A 18 -7.51 -19.92 -18.51
CA GLN A 18 -8.10 -20.22 -17.21
C GLN A 18 -7.59 -19.17 -16.23
N ASP A 19 -8.29 -18.03 -16.18
CA ASP A 19 -8.40 -17.28 -14.93
C ASP A 19 -9.25 -18.14 -13.98
N GLU A 20 -8.61 -19.18 -13.43
CA GLU A 20 -9.09 -19.90 -12.26
C GLU A 20 -9.14 -18.91 -11.10
N PHE A 21 -10.36 -18.59 -10.68
CA PHE A 21 -10.60 -18.14 -9.31
C PHE A 21 -10.32 -19.35 -8.41
N PRO A 22 -9.48 -19.24 -7.38
CA PRO A 22 -9.30 -20.34 -6.45
C PRO A 22 -10.61 -20.48 -5.66
N TYR A 23 -11.35 -21.54 -5.97
CA TYR A 23 -12.32 -22.11 -5.05
C TYR A 23 -11.57 -22.85 -3.94
N SER A 24 -12.17 -22.85 -2.75
CA SER A 24 -11.82 -23.62 -1.54
C SER A 24 -10.41 -23.45 -0.95
N GLU A 25 -10.26 -22.51 -0.01
CA GLU A 25 -9.51 -22.84 1.22
C GLU A 25 -10.46 -23.67 2.10
N GLU A 26 -10.43 -24.99 1.95
CA GLU A 26 -10.87 -25.86 3.04
C GLU A 26 -9.85 -25.73 4.19
N PRO A 27 -10.31 -25.65 5.45
CA PRO A 27 -9.40 -25.69 6.59
C PRO A 27 -8.78 -27.09 6.66
N ASN A 28 -7.47 -27.19 6.47
CA ASN A 28 -6.73 -28.40 6.79
C ASN A 28 -6.97 -28.73 8.27
N THR A 29 -7.77 -29.77 8.50
CA THR A 29 -7.97 -30.43 9.79
C THR A 29 -6.66 -31.08 10.19
N ILE A 30 -5.80 -30.36 10.90
CA ILE A 30 -4.67 -30.98 11.61
C ILE A 30 -5.27 -31.71 12.82
N GLN A 31 -5.40 -33.03 12.70
CA GLN A 31 -5.60 -33.90 13.86
C GLN A 31 -4.34 -33.79 14.74
N ASN A 32 -4.44 -32.99 15.80
CA ASN A 32 -3.43 -32.98 16.86
C ASN A 32 -3.57 -34.26 17.68
N THR A 33 -2.63 -35.19 17.49
CA THR A 33 -2.37 -36.26 18.45
C THR A 33 -1.75 -35.65 19.70
N VAL A 34 -2.51 -35.74 20.80
CA VAL A 34 -2.10 -35.34 22.14
C VAL A 34 -1.00 -36.29 22.61
N LEU A 35 0.21 -35.78 22.78
CA LEU A 35 1.25 -36.41 23.61
C LEU A 35 1.51 -35.52 24.81
N SER A 36 0.97 -35.97 25.94
CA SER A 36 1.14 -35.38 27.26
C SER A 36 2.61 -35.35 27.66
N ARG A 37 3.13 -34.16 27.99
CA ARG A 37 4.20 -34.03 28.98
C ARG A 37 3.85 -32.93 29.95
N LYS A 38 3.43 -33.36 31.14
CA LYS A 38 3.47 -32.55 32.36
C LYS A 38 4.93 -32.16 32.58
N ASN A 39 5.20 -30.87 32.80
CA ASN A 39 6.13 -30.48 33.85
C ASN A 39 5.87 -29.05 34.30
N SER A 40 5.66 -28.99 35.61
CA SER A 40 5.60 -27.87 36.54
C SER A 40 6.59 -26.74 36.28
N LEU A 41 6.09 -25.50 36.33
CA LEU A 41 6.77 -24.37 36.95
C LEU A 41 5.67 -23.39 37.40
N SER A 42 5.37 -23.47 38.69
CA SER A 42 4.52 -22.56 39.44
C SER A 42 5.23 -21.22 39.63
N CYS A 43 4.67 -20.15 39.07
CA CYS A 43 4.93 -18.79 39.52
C CYS A 43 3.59 -18.03 39.48
N SER A 44 3.28 -17.40 40.61
CA SER A 44 1.98 -16.87 41.06
C SER A 44 1.27 -15.96 40.04
N LEU A 45 0.04 -16.34 39.69
CA LEU A 45 -0.87 -15.68 38.74
C LEU A 45 -1.67 -14.51 39.35
N GLU A 46 -1.33 -14.05 40.54
CA GLU A 46 -2.11 -13.04 41.28
C GLU A 46 -1.58 -11.60 41.16
N GLU A 47 -0.39 -11.39 40.60
CA GLU A 47 0.20 -10.04 40.45
C GLU A 47 0.11 -9.43 39.04
N LEU A 48 -0.39 -10.17 38.05
CA LEU A 48 -0.66 -9.66 36.69
C LEU A 48 -2.13 -9.25 36.46
N GLY A 49 -3.02 -9.50 37.42
CA GLY A 49 -4.47 -9.29 37.32
C GLY A 49 -4.98 -7.91 37.73
N LYS A 50 -4.12 -6.96 38.15
CA LYS A 50 -4.55 -5.66 38.72
C LYS A 50 -4.21 -4.42 37.88
N MET A 51 -4.06 -4.55 36.56
CA MET A 51 -3.94 -3.39 35.65
C MET A 51 -4.95 -3.35 34.49
N CYS A 52 -6.06 -4.07 34.59
CA CYS A 52 -7.15 -3.98 33.61
C CYS A 52 -8.40 -3.36 34.25
N ASN A 53 -8.31 -2.10 34.65
CA ASN A 53 -9.46 -1.21 34.79
C ASN A 53 -8.99 0.23 34.94
N SER A 54 -8.82 0.92 33.80
CA SER A 54 -8.84 2.39 33.79
C SER A 54 -9.12 2.91 32.39
N TYR A 55 -10.36 3.36 32.21
CA TYR A 55 -10.80 4.42 31.29
C TYR A 55 -10.41 4.30 29.81
N SER A 56 -11.41 3.87 29.03
CA SER A 56 -11.60 4.21 27.63
C SER A 56 -11.67 5.73 27.44
N VAL A 57 -10.50 6.38 27.39
CA VAL A 57 -10.39 7.72 26.81
C VAL A 57 -10.37 7.50 25.30
N GLU A 58 -11.49 7.77 24.64
CA GLU A 58 -11.50 7.87 23.17
C GLU A 58 -10.36 8.79 22.73
N PRO A 59 -9.58 8.43 21.69
CA PRO A 59 -8.60 9.34 21.14
C PRO A 59 -9.33 10.59 20.64
N VAL A 60 -9.27 11.67 21.42
CA VAL A 60 -9.93 12.94 21.08
C VAL A 60 -9.47 13.38 19.70
N ARG A 61 -10.41 13.38 18.76
CA ARG A 61 -10.15 13.81 17.39
C ARG A 61 -9.86 15.31 17.42
N LEU A 62 -8.90 15.77 16.62
CA LEU A 62 -8.69 17.18 16.32
C LEU A 62 -9.15 17.46 14.89
N PRO A 63 -10.44 17.74 14.65
CA PRO A 63 -10.92 18.10 13.31
C PRO A 63 -10.20 19.36 12.84
N ARG A 64 -9.52 19.28 11.71
CA ARG A 64 -8.66 20.40 11.24
C ARG A 64 -9.49 21.57 10.73
N GLU A 65 -10.72 21.29 10.32
CA GLU A 65 -11.73 22.22 9.85
C GLU A 65 -12.18 23.16 10.99
N GLU A 66 -12.18 22.67 12.23
CA GLU A 66 -12.61 23.43 13.41
C GLU A 66 -11.47 24.30 13.98
N LEU A 67 -10.22 23.96 13.69
CA LEU A 67 -9.07 24.70 14.20
C LEU A 67 -8.91 26.05 13.51
N GLN A 68 -8.94 27.12 14.30
CA GLN A 68 -8.77 28.49 13.82
C GLN A 68 -7.30 28.85 13.57
N VAL A 69 -7.09 29.83 12.69
CA VAL A 69 -5.76 30.38 12.41
C VAL A 69 -5.82 31.90 12.55
N SER A 70 -5.00 32.46 13.45
CA SER A 70 -4.91 33.92 13.58
C SER A 70 -4.41 34.56 12.29
N ASP A 71 -5.02 35.65 11.86
CA ASP A 71 -4.68 36.40 10.66
C ASP A 71 -3.49 37.36 10.88
N SER A 72 -3.01 37.98 9.80
CA SER A 72 -1.86 38.89 9.81
C SER A 72 -2.06 40.19 10.60
N ARG A 73 -3.30 40.64 10.81
CA ARG A 73 -3.65 41.85 11.59
C ARG A 73 -3.83 41.57 13.08
N SER A 74 -4.00 40.31 13.46
CA SER A 74 -4.02 39.89 14.86
C SER A 74 -2.76 40.32 15.63
N ALA A 75 -2.88 40.46 16.96
CA ALA A 75 -1.79 40.82 17.87
C ALA A 75 -0.51 39.95 17.69
N LYS A 76 0.62 40.42 18.25
CA LYS A 76 1.96 39.80 18.11
C LYS A 76 1.89 38.28 18.24
N LYS A 77 2.57 37.58 17.32
CA LYS A 77 2.55 36.12 17.25
C LYS A 77 3.08 35.51 18.55
N ARG A 78 2.27 34.61 19.13
CA ARG A 78 2.61 33.82 20.31
C ARG A 78 3.03 32.41 19.90
N TYR A 79 3.91 31.82 20.68
CA TYR A 79 4.49 30.49 20.50
C TYR A 79 4.29 29.70 21.79
N PHE A 80 3.86 28.45 21.67
CA PHE A 80 3.73 27.56 22.81
C PHE A 80 5.12 27.16 23.35
N CYS A 81 5.30 27.26 24.67
CA CYS A 81 6.45 26.73 25.37
C CYS A 81 6.06 25.42 26.07
N ASN A 82 6.76 24.32 25.77
CA ASN A 82 6.45 23.03 26.36
C ASN A 82 6.93 22.88 27.81
N TYR A 83 7.87 23.71 28.27
CA TYR A 83 8.41 23.61 29.62
C TYR A 83 7.50 24.26 30.68
N CYS A 84 6.85 25.37 30.35
CA CYS A 84 5.91 26.06 31.27
C CYS A 84 4.46 26.08 30.77
N GLU A 85 4.18 25.43 29.65
CA GLU A 85 2.87 25.33 29.00
C GLU A 85 2.21 26.68 28.66
N LYS A 86 3.00 27.76 28.59
CA LYS A 86 2.53 29.12 28.29
C LYS A 86 2.78 29.53 26.84
N CYS A 87 1.86 30.31 26.27
CA CYS A 87 2.03 30.96 24.98
C CYS A 87 2.80 32.29 25.10
N VAL A 88 4.02 32.38 24.55
CA VAL A 88 4.94 33.54 24.68
C VAL A 88 5.27 34.19 23.33
N THR A 89 5.57 35.49 23.30
CA THR A 89 5.92 36.20 22.04
C THR A 89 7.40 36.06 21.68
N ASN A 90 8.29 36.42 22.60
CA ASN A 90 9.74 36.39 22.41
C ASN A 90 10.35 35.04 22.81
N PHE A 91 9.98 33.96 22.10
CA PHE A 91 10.31 32.57 22.46
C PHE A 91 11.80 32.36 22.81
N GLY A 92 12.73 32.86 21.98
CA GLY A 92 14.16 32.73 22.25
C GLY A 92 14.61 33.42 23.54
N ARG A 93 14.10 34.63 23.84
CA ARG A 93 14.40 35.35 25.10
C ARG A 93 13.78 34.61 26.29
N HIS A 94 12.56 34.12 26.14
CA HIS A 94 11.84 33.38 27.17
C HIS A 94 12.62 32.13 27.59
N LEU A 95 13.13 31.33 26.64
CA LEU A 95 13.97 30.17 26.96
C LEU A 95 15.18 30.55 27.83
N MET A 96 15.90 31.62 27.47
CA MET A 96 17.13 32.02 28.17
C MET A 96 16.88 32.63 29.56
N THR A 97 15.68 33.13 29.82
CA THR A 97 15.35 33.86 31.06
C THR A 97 14.59 33.00 32.05
N VAL A 98 13.68 32.14 31.57
CA VAL A 98 12.82 31.31 32.42
C VAL A 98 13.30 29.87 32.48
N HIS A 99 13.85 29.33 31.39
CA HIS A 99 14.18 27.91 31.23
C HIS A 99 15.68 27.67 31.04
N ARG A 100 16.50 28.47 31.74
CA ARG A 100 17.97 28.46 31.58
C ARG A 100 18.60 27.11 31.95
N THR A 101 17.99 26.39 32.89
CA THR A 101 18.46 25.12 33.45
C THR A 101 18.09 23.90 32.62
N GLU A 102 17.18 24.04 31.64
CA GLU A 102 16.78 22.92 30.79
C GLU A 102 17.97 22.44 29.94
N ASN A 103 18.13 21.12 29.79
CA ASN A 103 19.29 20.52 29.11
C ASN A 103 19.46 21.06 27.68
N GLU A 104 18.37 21.14 26.92
CA GLU A 104 18.39 21.63 25.55
C GLU A 104 18.76 23.12 25.47
N VAL A 105 18.26 23.94 26.42
CA VAL A 105 18.55 25.38 26.51
C VAL A 105 19.99 25.62 26.93
N THR A 106 20.51 24.86 27.89
CA THR A 106 21.91 24.86 28.30
C THR A 106 22.83 24.57 27.11
N SER A 107 22.45 23.60 26.26
CA SER A 107 23.19 23.30 25.02
C SER A 107 23.18 24.45 24.00
N ILE A 108 22.14 25.28 24.01
CA ILE A 108 22.01 26.47 23.14
C ILE A 108 22.88 27.61 23.69
N LEU A 109 22.95 27.76 25.01
CA LEU A 109 23.73 28.80 25.69
C LEU A 109 25.23 28.68 25.46
N LYS A 110 25.75 27.48 25.11
CA LYS A 110 27.15 27.26 24.71
C LYS A 110 27.57 28.09 23.48
N TYR A 111 26.61 28.53 22.66
CA TYR A 111 26.88 29.37 21.49
C TYR A 111 26.66 30.85 21.80
N PRO A 112 27.49 31.77 21.31
CA PRO A 112 27.33 33.20 21.56
C PRO A 112 26.06 33.77 20.89
N LYS A 113 25.59 34.92 21.37
CA LYS A 113 24.43 35.62 20.80
C LYS A 113 24.72 35.99 19.34
N GLY A 114 23.76 35.79 18.45
CA GLY A 114 23.91 36.04 17.01
C GLY A 114 24.51 34.88 16.20
N ASN A 115 25.06 33.84 16.86
CA ASN A 115 25.61 32.68 16.16
C ASN A 115 24.52 31.94 15.34
N PRO A 116 24.76 31.59 14.06
CA PRO A 116 23.79 30.90 13.21
C PRO A 116 23.30 29.55 13.77
N LEU A 117 24.20 28.78 14.39
CA LEU A 117 23.84 27.50 15.03
C LEU A 117 22.93 27.72 16.24
N ARG A 118 23.18 28.78 17.03
CA ARG A 118 22.30 29.17 18.14
C ARG A 118 20.89 29.45 17.66
N LEU A 119 20.76 30.26 16.61
CA LEU A 119 19.46 30.61 16.01
C LEU A 119 18.76 29.38 15.44
N LYS A 120 19.51 28.48 14.79
CA LYS A 120 18.99 27.22 14.25
C LYS A 120 18.44 26.32 15.36
N LYS A 121 19.20 26.12 16.45
CA LYS A 121 18.73 25.30 17.60
C LYS A 121 17.47 25.87 18.25
N ILE A 122 17.42 27.19 18.47
CA ILE A 122 16.20 27.86 18.99
C ILE A 122 15.02 27.64 18.04
N ALA A 123 15.25 27.73 16.72
CA ALA A 123 14.20 27.50 15.74
C ALA A 123 13.71 26.04 15.74
N THR A 124 14.60 25.05 15.85
CA THR A 124 14.25 23.64 15.97
C THR A 124 13.34 23.39 17.17
N LEU A 125 13.78 23.83 18.36
CA LEU A 125 13.02 23.64 19.60
C LEU A 125 11.64 24.32 19.54
N ARG A 126 11.61 25.54 19.00
CA ARG A 126 10.36 26.29 18.76
C ARG A 126 9.42 25.56 17.82
N ASN A 127 9.93 24.92 16.78
CA ASN A 127 9.10 24.21 15.82
C ASN A 127 8.57 22.90 16.43
N GLU A 128 9.36 22.22 17.25
CA GLU A 128 8.95 21.01 17.98
C GLU A 128 7.82 21.29 18.98
N PHE A 129 7.95 22.37 19.76
CA PHE A 129 6.92 22.74 20.73
C PHE A 129 5.64 23.17 20.03
N GLN A 130 5.74 23.91 18.92
CA GLN A 130 4.58 24.21 18.08
C GLN A 130 3.95 22.97 17.48
N PHE A 131 4.74 21.98 17.06
CA PHE A 131 4.22 20.74 16.51
C PHE A 131 3.40 19.97 17.55
N LYS A 132 3.95 19.83 18.77
CA LYS A 132 3.24 19.21 19.91
C LYS A 132 1.93 19.95 20.19
N TYR A 133 1.98 21.27 20.28
CA TYR A 133 0.80 22.11 20.49
C TYR A 133 -0.25 21.98 19.37
N ASN A 134 0.18 21.97 18.11
CA ASN A 134 -0.75 21.88 16.97
C ASN A 134 -1.32 20.48 16.75
N SER A 135 -0.79 19.45 17.42
CA SER A 135 -1.15 18.05 17.20
C SER A 135 -1.82 17.40 18.40
N ASN A 136 -1.81 18.06 19.57
CA ASN A 136 -2.36 17.50 20.80
C ASN A 136 -3.65 18.24 21.22
N PRO A 137 -4.81 17.56 21.25
CA PRO A 137 -6.09 18.18 21.63
C PRO A 137 -6.10 18.73 23.06
N ASN A 138 -5.41 18.04 23.97
CA ASN A 138 -5.46 18.37 25.40
C ASN A 138 -4.71 19.67 25.73
N ILE A 139 -3.81 20.10 24.82
CA ILE A 139 -2.98 21.30 25.00
C ILE A 139 -3.46 22.42 24.06
N ASN A 140 -4.05 22.07 22.91
CA ASN A 140 -4.47 23.05 21.92
C ASN A 140 -5.78 23.74 22.34
N ASN A 141 -5.80 25.07 22.32
CA ASN A 141 -6.99 25.86 22.65
C ASN A 141 -7.91 26.17 21.45
N GLY A 142 -7.95 25.31 20.45
CA GLY A 142 -8.71 25.50 19.20
C GLY A 142 -8.03 26.41 18.16
N LYS A 143 -6.79 26.87 18.39
CA LYS A 143 -6.01 27.68 17.44
C LYS A 143 -4.70 26.98 17.07
N ILE A 144 -4.37 26.92 15.78
CA ILE A 144 -3.07 26.42 15.33
C ILE A 144 -2.06 27.54 15.08
N ILE A 145 -0.79 27.23 15.37
CA ILE A 145 0.34 28.14 15.16
C ILE A 145 1.02 27.81 13.83
N VAL A 146 0.83 28.67 12.83
CA VAL A 146 1.34 28.49 11.45
C VAL A 146 2.56 29.35 11.17
N LYS A 147 3.44 28.97 10.24
CA LYS A 147 4.65 29.76 9.91
C LYS A 147 4.31 31.18 9.49
N ARG A 148 3.43 31.32 8.49
CA ARG A 148 2.90 32.59 7.98
C ARG A 148 1.40 32.63 8.20
N ARG A 149 0.93 33.67 8.87
CA ARG A 149 -0.49 33.92 9.10
C ARG A 149 -1.17 34.34 7.78
N PRO A 150 -2.41 33.89 7.52
CA PRO A 150 -3.13 34.28 6.34
C PRO A 150 -3.56 35.76 6.44
N ASN A 151 -3.86 36.39 5.30
CA ASN A 151 -4.62 37.63 5.30
C ASN A 151 -6.06 37.34 5.72
N LEU A 152 -6.68 38.26 6.46
CA LEU A 152 -8.03 38.12 6.99
C LEU A 152 -9.04 37.69 5.91
N GLN A 153 -8.97 38.32 4.73
CA GLN A 153 -9.86 38.05 3.59
C GLN A 153 -9.81 36.61 3.05
N LYS A 154 -8.74 35.84 3.35
CA LYS A 154 -8.59 34.47 2.85
C LYS A 154 -9.33 33.43 3.69
N ASN A 155 -9.92 33.82 4.83
CA ASN A 155 -10.69 32.98 5.76
C ASN A 155 -10.16 31.52 5.86
N ARG A 156 -8.92 31.37 6.33
CA ARG A 156 -8.24 30.05 6.39
C ARG A 156 -8.32 29.47 7.80
N ASN A 157 -8.79 28.24 7.90
CA ASN A 157 -8.70 27.37 9.07
C ASN A 157 -7.61 26.28 8.91
N GLY A 158 -7.49 25.38 9.89
CA GLY A 158 -6.46 24.37 9.99
C GLY A 158 -6.36 23.40 8.82
N LYS A 159 -7.48 23.09 8.14
CA LYS A 159 -7.49 22.20 6.96
C LYS A 159 -6.61 22.68 5.81
N HIS A 160 -6.35 23.99 5.74
CA HIS A 160 -5.52 24.62 4.70
C HIS A 160 -4.02 24.58 4.99
N TYR A 161 -3.63 24.01 6.13
CA TYR A 161 -2.25 23.95 6.59
C TYR A 161 -1.79 22.50 6.78
N LYS A 162 -0.51 22.29 6.54
CA LYS A 162 0.14 20.97 6.63
C LYS A 162 1.55 21.14 7.20
N ILE A 163 1.99 20.16 7.97
CA ILE A 163 3.34 20.16 8.53
C ILE A 163 4.42 19.93 7.47
N CYS A 164 5.57 20.58 7.61
CA CYS A 164 6.79 20.15 6.94
C CYS A 164 7.41 18.97 7.70
N PRO A 165 7.58 17.78 7.08
CA PRO A 165 8.17 16.61 7.73
C PRO A 165 9.57 16.84 8.30
N SER A 166 10.36 17.73 7.68
CA SER A 166 11.75 18.00 8.09
C SER A 166 11.83 19.01 9.22
N CYS A 167 11.23 20.20 9.06
CA CYS A 167 11.35 21.25 10.08
C CYS A 167 10.20 21.28 11.10
N LYS A 168 9.20 20.40 10.99
CA LYS A 168 8.01 20.27 11.84
C LYS A 168 7.10 21.52 11.91
N GLN A 169 7.38 22.54 11.13
CA GLN A 169 6.58 23.76 11.10
C GLN A 169 5.39 23.63 10.13
N MET A 170 4.23 24.20 10.46
CA MET A 170 3.06 24.21 9.58
C MET A 170 3.11 25.32 8.52
N TYR A 171 2.85 24.94 7.27
CA TYR A 171 2.77 25.80 6.09
C TYR A 171 1.40 25.68 5.45
N SER A 172 0.99 26.71 4.69
CA SER A 172 -0.19 26.53 3.83
C SER A 172 0.12 25.44 2.79
N ILE A 173 -0.89 24.65 2.42
CA ILE A 173 -0.75 23.59 1.40
C ILE A 173 -0.05 24.12 0.14
N LEU A 174 -0.43 25.33 -0.30
CA LEU A 174 0.12 26.00 -1.49
C LEU A 174 1.63 26.31 -1.38
N SER A 175 2.12 26.62 -0.18
CA SER A 175 3.53 26.99 0.03
C SER A 175 4.42 25.83 0.48
N LEU A 176 3.83 24.72 0.91
CA LEU A 176 4.56 23.59 1.48
C LEU A 176 5.54 22.97 0.48
N ARG A 177 5.15 22.76 -0.78
CA ARG A 177 6.02 22.17 -1.81
C ARG A 177 7.31 22.98 -2.00
N VAL A 178 7.16 24.29 -2.21
CA VAL A 178 8.29 25.22 -2.44
C VAL A 178 9.18 25.31 -1.22
N HIS A 179 8.59 25.24 -0.02
CA HIS A 179 9.38 25.17 1.21
C HIS A 179 10.12 23.85 1.35
N TYR A 180 9.44 22.72 1.11
CA TYR A 180 9.97 21.39 1.37
C TYR A 180 11.19 21.08 0.49
N SER A 181 11.19 21.48 -0.79
CA SER A 181 12.36 21.32 -1.68
C SER A 181 13.60 22.06 -1.13
N LYS A 182 13.42 23.27 -0.61
CA LYS A 182 14.51 24.06 0.01
C LYS A 182 14.89 23.56 1.41
N CYS A 183 13.95 23.00 2.15
CA CYS A 183 14.13 22.55 3.53
C CYS A 183 14.89 21.22 3.60
N CYS A 184 14.58 20.28 2.71
CA CYS A 184 15.18 18.95 2.69
C CYS A 184 16.34 18.82 1.70
N LYS A 185 16.50 19.77 0.77
CA LYS A 185 17.42 19.67 -0.37
C LYS A 185 17.18 18.39 -1.22
N GLU A 186 15.97 17.87 -1.17
CA GLU A 186 15.52 16.72 -1.97
C GLU A 186 14.57 17.20 -3.06
N ASP A 187 14.84 16.79 -4.30
CA ASP A 187 13.85 16.86 -5.37
C ASP A 187 12.70 15.93 -5.04
N SER A 188 11.55 16.52 -4.72
CA SER A 188 10.36 15.76 -4.35
C SER A 188 9.13 16.34 -5.03
N SER A 189 8.31 15.43 -5.54
CA SER A 189 7.02 15.79 -6.11
C SER A 189 6.08 16.37 -5.04
N THR A 190 5.10 17.18 -5.47
CA THR A 190 4.02 17.67 -4.59
C THR A 190 3.36 16.51 -3.84
N ARG A 191 3.11 15.38 -4.54
CA ARG A 191 2.50 14.20 -3.94
C ARG A 191 3.36 13.60 -2.82
N SER A 192 4.67 13.44 -3.06
CA SER A 192 5.60 12.88 -2.08
C SER A 192 5.67 13.73 -0.81
N SER A 193 5.82 15.06 -0.96
CA SER A 193 5.86 15.98 0.19
C SER A 193 4.56 15.97 1.01
N MET A 194 3.40 15.87 0.34
CA MET A 194 2.10 15.78 1.01
C MET A 194 1.90 14.45 1.75
N VAL A 195 2.34 13.33 1.18
CA VAL A 195 2.31 12.02 1.85
C VAL A 195 3.20 12.03 3.08
N LYS A 196 4.46 12.47 2.97
CA LYS A 196 5.38 12.61 4.11
C LYS A 196 4.79 13.54 5.18
N SER A 197 4.13 14.62 4.76
CA SER A 197 3.44 15.54 5.68
C SER A 197 2.29 14.85 6.41
N LYS A 198 1.48 14.05 5.72
CA LYS A 198 0.42 13.25 6.32
C LYS A 198 1.03 12.27 7.34
N GLN A 199 2.06 11.51 6.98
CA GLN A 199 2.75 10.58 7.90
C GLN A 199 3.20 11.25 9.20
N ALA A 200 3.70 12.48 9.13
CA ALA A 200 4.24 13.19 10.29
C ALA A 200 3.17 13.78 11.23
N GLN A 201 1.92 13.96 10.79
CA GLN A 201 0.87 14.63 11.58
C GLN A 201 -0.45 13.85 11.69
N MET A 202 -0.51 12.64 11.12
CA MET A 202 -1.73 11.83 11.10
C MET A 202 -2.04 11.35 12.50
N SER A 203 -3.21 11.75 13.01
CA SER A 203 -3.80 11.11 14.18
C SER A 203 -4.45 9.81 13.72
N VAL A 204 -4.15 8.73 14.43
CA VAL A 204 -4.56 7.37 14.10
C VAL A 204 -4.62 6.58 15.40
N HIS A 205 -5.42 5.52 15.42
CA HIS A 205 -5.49 4.57 16.52
C HIS A 205 -4.09 4.14 17.00
N LYS A 206 -3.93 4.07 18.33
CA LYS A 206 -2.64 3.81 19.01
C LYS A 206 -1.97 2.51 18.57
N ASP A 207 -2.77 1.51 18.20
CA ASP A 207 -2.27 0.19 17.81
C ASP A 207 -1.83 0.12 16.33
N ALA A 208 -1.98 1.20 15.56
CA ALA A 208 -1.56 1.24 14.17
C ALA A 208 -0.03 1.10 14.06
N SER A 209 0.43 0.05 13.36
CA SER A 209 1.87 -0.18 13.18
C SER A 209 2.52 0.90 12.32
N LYS A 210 3.83 1.12 12.51
CA LYS A 210 4.63 2.05 11.68
C LYS A 210 4.49 1.76 10.18
N ARG A 211 4.41 0.47 9.80
CA ARG A 211 4.23 0.06 8.39
C ARG A 211 2.84 0.47 7.86
N LEU A 212 1.78 0.20 8.63
CA LEU A 212 0.41 0.57 8.29
C LEU A 212 0.30 2.10 8.12
N ILE A 213 0.83 2.88 9.06
CA ILE A 213 0.83 4.35 9.01
C ILE A 213 1.58 4.85 7.77
N LYS A 214 2.84 4.41 7.60
CA LYS A 214 3.75 4.96 6.58
C LYS A 214 3.34 4.57 5.16
N PHE A 215 3.10 3.29 4.91
CA PHE A 215 2.98 2.78 3.54
C PHE A 215 1.54 2.61 3.06
N VAL A 216 0.58 2.52 3.99
CA VAL A 216 -0.83 2.28 3.66
C VAL A 216 -1.67 3.53 3.94
N LEU A 217 -1.92 3.88 5.20
CA LEU A 217 -2.87 4.93 5.60
C LEU A 217 -2.47 6.33 5.10
N ALA A 218 -1.19 6.68 5.18
CA ALA A 218 -0.73 7.99 4.68
C ALA A 218 -0.77 8.12 3.15
N ASN A 219 -0.88 7.00 2.42
CA ASN A 219 -1.03 6.97 0.97
C ASN A 219 -2.51 6.88 0.54
N CYS A 220 -3.45 6.72 1.47
CA CYS A 220 -4.88 6.83 1.18
C CYS A 220 -5.27 8.28 0.87
N ARG A 221 -6.32 8.44 0.05
CA ARG A 221 -6.99 9.73 -0.18
C ARG A 221 -7.48 10.29 1.16
N ASN A 222 -7.55 11.62 1.25
CA ASN A 222 -8.21 12.29 2.38
C ASN A 222 -9.67 12.49 1.98
N ASP A 223 -10.53 11.62 2.48
CA ASP A 223 -11.99 11.59 2.30
C ASP A 223 -12.62 10.99 3.57
N GLU A 224 -13.94 11.06 3.68
CA GLU A 224 -14.71 10.44 4.78
C GLU A 224 -14.34 8.96 5.01
N VAL A 225 -14.02 8.23 3.94
CA VAL A 225 -13.65 6.80 4.02
C VAL A 225 -12.42 6.57 4.88
N ILE A 226 -11.35 7.38 4.72
CA ILE A 226 -10.16 7.19 5.58
C ILE A 226 -10.44 7.60 7.02
N GLU A 227 -11.36 8.54 7.24
CA GLU A 227 -11.69 9.02 8.58
C GLU A 227 -12.33 7.94 9.44
N GLU A 228 -13.23 7.15 8.84
CA GLU A 228 -13.82 5.97 9.49
C GLU A 228 -12.78 4.90 9.84
N ILE A 229 -11.77 4.70 8.97
CA ILE A 229 -10.74 3.67 9.15
C ILE A 229 -9.75 4.02 10.26
N LEU A 230 -9.40 5.31 10.42
CA LEU A 230 -8.26 5.73 11.25
C LEU A 230 -8.42 5.41 12.74
N PHE A 231 -9.65 5.25 13.21
CA PHE A 231 -9.98 5.03 14.63
C PHE A 231 -10.88 3.82 14.86
N ASP A 232 -11.16 3.01 13.83
CA ASP A 232 -11.89 1.75 13.97
C ASP A 232 -10.93 0.63 14.38
N ASP A 233 -11.20 0.01 15.54
CA ASP A 233 -10.34 -0.99 16.17
C ASP A 233 -10.03 -2.16 15.22
N LEU A 234 -11.08 -2.69 14.56
CA LEU A 234 -10.96 -3.87 13.70
C LEU A 234 -10.32 -3.54 12.35
N CYS A 235 -10.58 -2.38 11.77
CA CYS A 235 -9.89 -1.92 10.56
C CYS A 235 -8.38 -1.82 10.80
N ILE A 236 -7.98 -1.28 11.95
CA ILE A 236 -6.57 -1.11 12.31
C ILE A 236 -5.91 -2.46 12.54
N ASP A 237 -6.56 -3.37 13.28
CA ASP A 237 -6.01 -4.71 13.51
C ASP A 237 -5.95 -5.53 12.21
N TYR A 238 -6.98 -5.46 11.36
CA TYR A 238 -6.99 -6.10 10.03
C TYR A 238 -5.89 -5.53 9.13
N GLY A 239 -5.73 -4.21 9.08
CA GLY A 239 -4.66 -3.55 8.34
C GLY A 239 -3.28 -3.98 8.81
N ASN A 240 -3.07 -4.07 10.13
CA ASN A 240 -1.84 -4.57 10.72
C ASN A 240 -1.57 -6.04 10.37
N LYS A 241 -2.60 -6.90 10.41
CA LYS A 241 -2.51 -8.31 9.99
C LYS A 241 -2.07 -8.41 8.53
N LEU A 242 -2.73 -7.69 7.62
CA LEU A 242 -2.35 -7.65 6.21
C LEU A 242 -0.92 -7.14 6.00
N CYS A 243 -0.50 -6.12 6.76
CA CYS A 243 0.88 -5.63 6.71
C CYS A 243 1.90 -6.68 7.14
N ARG A 244 1.57 -7.56 8.10
CA ARG A 244 2.41 -8.70 8.52
C ARG A 244 2.43 -9.80 7.45
N THR A 245 1.27 -10.17 6.92
CA THR A 245 1.13 -11.20 5.87
C THR A 245 1.90 -10.83 4.60
N TYR A 246 1.79 -9.58 4.16
CA TYR A 246 2.39 -9.10 2.91
C TYR A 246 3.62 -8.21 3.14
N ARG A 247 4.43 -8.53 4.16
CA ARG A 247 5.58 -7.70 4.57
C ARG A 247 6.72 -7.66 3.55
N THR A 248 6.89 -8.71 2.75
CA THR A 248 8.04 -8.91 1.86
C THR A 248 7.93 -8.15 0.53
N ASN A 249 6.74 -7.73 0.12
CA ASN A 249 6.54 -7.08 -1.16
C ASN A 249 5.70 -5.79 -0.99
N GLU A 250 6.32 -4.65 -1.25
CA GLU A 250 5.69 -3.33 -1.13
C GLU A 250 4.54 -3.11 -2.12
N GLN A 251 4.46 -3.87 -3.20
CA GLN A 251 3.38 -3.76 -4.18
C GLN A 251 2.01 -4.13 -3.59
N HIS A 252 1.99 -4.97 -2.55
CA HIS A 252 0.76 -5.29 -1.83
C HIS A 252 0.20 -4.10 -1.05
N ASN A 253 0.98 -3.05 -0.79
CA ASN A 253 0.46 -1.85 -0.10
C ASN A 253 -0.73 -1.25 -0.85
N GLY A 254 -0.76 -1.33 -2.19
CA GLY A 254 -1.91 -0.91 -2.99
C GLY A 254 -3.16 -1.72 -2.70
N MET A 255 -3.04 -3.05 -2.73
CA MET A 255 -4.12 -3.97 -2.39
C MET A 255 -4.63 -3.73 -0.96
N ILE A 256 -3.73 -3.61 0.03
CA ILE A 256 -4.12 -3.37 1.43
C ILE A 256 -4.93 -2.09 1.56
N ARG A 257 -4.52 -1.00 0.89
CA ARG A 257 -5.30 0.25 0.86
C ARG A 257 -6.68 0.06 0.27
N THR A 258 -6.80 -0.70 -0.83
CA THR A 258 -8.10 -0.98 -1.44
C THR A 258 -9.01 -1.72 -0.47
N ARG A 259 -8.52 -2.80 0.16
CA ARG A 259 -9.29 -3.59 1.13
C ARG A 259 -9.77 -2.74 2.32
N LEU A 260 -8.88 -1.94 2.91
CA LEU A 260 -9.26 -1.05 4.01
C LEU A 260 -10.28 0.00 3.57
N ARG A 261 -10.14 0.58 2.37
CA ARG A 261 -11.10 1.56 1.86
C ARG A 261 -12.45 0.93 1.50
N GLU A 262 -12.49 -0.31 1.05
CA GLU A 262 -13.74 -1.07 0.89
C GLU A 262 -14.42 -1.24 2.25
N MET A 263 -13.67 -1.60 3.30
CA MET A 263 -14.22 -1.69 4.65
C MET A 263 -14.72 -0.35 5.21
N GLY A 264 -14.00 0.74 4.96
CA GLY A 264 -14.46 2.07 5.34
C GLY A 264 -15.77 2.46 4.65
N LYS A 265 -15.91 2.16 3.36
CA LYS A 265 -17.18 2.38 2.62
C LYS A 265 -18.32 1.53 3.18
N PHE A 266 -18.03 0.27 3.50
CA PHE A 266 -18.98 -0.64 4.14
C PHE A 266 -19.48 -0.07 5.47
N LEU A 267 -18.56 0.39 6.34
CA LEU A 267 -18.94 0.99 7.62
C LEU A 267 -19.78 2.27 7.45
N ILE A 268 -19.45 3.12 6.47
CA ILE A 268 -20.27 4.31 6.15
C ILE A 268 -21.70 3.89 5.79
N GLU A 269 -21.86 2.84 4.98
CA GLU A 269 -23.17 2.40 4.54
C GLU A 269 -23.99 1.79 5.68
N ILE A 270 -23.36 0.99 6.55
CA ILE A 270 -23.98 0.51 7.79
C ILE A 270 -24.47 1.67 8.65
N LYS A 271 -23.66 2.73 8.83
CA LYS A 271 -24.02 3.91 9.63
C LYS A 271 -25.19 4.71 9.08
N LYS A 272 -25.43 4.66 7.77
CA LYS A 272 -26.64 5.25 7.16
C LYS A 272 -27.90 4.48 7.53
N GLN A 273 -27.79 3.14 7.59
CA GLN A 273 -28.91 2.26 7.92
C GLN A 273 -29.20 2.25 9.43
N ASN A 274 -28.16 2.29 10.27
CA ASN A 274 -28.29 2.30 11.72
C ASN A 274 -27.28 3.26 12.38
N LYS A 275 -27.79 4.36 12.94
CA LYS A 275 -26.99 5.43 13.57
C LYS A 275 -26.37 5.03 14.92
N ASN A 276 -26.80 3.92 15.52
CA ASN A 276 -26.26 3.45 16.80
C ASN A 276 -24.96 2.65 16.64
N ILE A 277 -24.56 2.36 15.40
CA ILE A 277 -23.34 1.62 15.09
C ILE A 277 -22.20 2.63 14.91
N PHE A 278 -21.12 2.48 15.69
CA PHE A 278 -19.99 3.41 15.66
C PHE A 278 -18.73 2.75 15.07
N GLN A 279 -18.56 1.45 15.27
CA GLN A 279 -17.42 0.68 14.80
C GLN A 279 -17.87 -0.65 14.17
N LEU A 280 -16.97 -1.29 13.42
CA LEU A 280 -17.24 -2.59 12.81
C LEU A 280 -17.63 -3.65 13.85
N LYS A 281 -17.06 -3.63 15.05
CA LYS A 281 -17.37 -4.63 16.09
C LYS A 281 -18.84 -4.60 16.54
N ASP A 282 -19.51 -3.45 16.38
CA ASP A 282 -20.91 -3.27 16.78
C ASP A 282 -21.87 -3.93 15.79
N VAL A 283 -21.48 -4.06 14.52
CA VAL A 283 -22.32 -4.70 13.47
C VAL A 283 -22.04 -6.19 13.29
N LEU A 284 -20.90 -6.70 13.76
CA LEU A 284 -20.50 -8.09 13.54
C LEU A 284 -21.15 -9.05 14.56
N LEU A 285 -22.49 -9.03 14.59
CA LEU A 285 -23.36 -9.90 15.38
C LEU A 285 -24.44 -10.58 14.49
N PRO A 286 -24.98 -11.75 14.88
CA PRO A 286 -25.96 -12.49 14.08
C PRO A 286 -27.21 -11.67 13.72
N GLU A 287 -27.71 -10.87 14.66
CA GLU A 287 -28.88 -10.00 14.48
C GLU A 287 -28.73 -8.92 13.39
N HIS A 288 -27.50 -8.67 12.94
CA HIS A 288 -27.19 -7.70 11.89
C HIS A 288 -26.85 -8.34 10.55
N TYR A 289 -27.07 -9.65 10.38
CA TYR A 289 -26.77 -10.36 9.13
C TYR A 289 -27.39 -9.67 7.89
N ASP A 290 -28.69 -9.34 7.94
CA ASP A 290 -29.36 -8.66 6.83
C ASP A 290 -28.81 -7.24 6.60
N THR A 291 -28.45 -6.53 7.67
CA THR A 291 -27.81 -5.21 7.58
C THR A 291 -26.45 -5.31 6.86
N ILE A 292 -25.68 -6.37 7.12
CA ILE A 292 -24.42 -6.65 6.44
C ILE A 292 -24.65 -6.90 4.95
N ILE A 293 -25.62 -7.74 4.59
CA ILE A 293 -25.97 -8.01 3.17
C ILE A 293 -26.40 -6.73 2.46
N ASN A 294 -27.30 -5.96 3.06
CA ASN A 294 -27.80 -4.71 2.50
C ASN A 294 -26.68 -3.68 2.28
N ALA A 295 -25.73 -3.56 3.22
CA ALA A 295 -24.57 -2.68 3.03
C ALA A 295 -23.61 -3.17 1.94
N ILE A 296 -23.38 -4.48 1.81
CA ILE A 296 -22.59 -5.03 0.70
C ILE A 296 -23.27 -4.71 -0.64
N ASN A 297 -24.60 -4.91 -0.71
CA ASN A 297 -25.41 -4.63 -1.89
C ASN A 297 -25.36 -3.16 -2.29
N ALA A 298 -25.56 -2.25 -1.33
CA ALA A 298 -25.48 -0.81 -1.57
C ALA A 298 -24.09 -0.37 -2.02
N VAL A 299 -23.00 -0.85 -1.41
CA VAL A 299 -21.63 -0.48 -1.82
C VAL A 299 -21.27 -1.01 -3.22
N ALA A 300 -21.78 -2.18 -3.59
CA ALA A 300 -21.54 -2.80 -4.90
C ALA A 300 -22.50 -2.30 -5.99
N GLY A 301 -23.52 -1.51 -5.63
CA GLY A 301 -24.57 -1.03 -6.53
C GLY A 301 -25.39 -2.19 -7.08
N TYR A 302 -25.96 -3.00 -6.20
CA TYR A 302 -26.97 -3.99 -6.54
C TYR A 302 -28.27 -3.30 -6.95
N ASP A 303 -28.87 -3.78 -8.02
CA ASP A 303 -30.18 -3.36 -8.50
C ASP A 303 -31.18 -4.50 -8.22
N GLU A 304 -32.17 -4.21 -7.37
CA GLU A 304 -33.18 -5.19 -6.94
C GLU A 304 -34.14 -5.56 -8.09
N ASP A 305 -34.41 -4.65 -9.02
CA ASP A 305 -35.34 -4.90 -10.14
C ASP A 305 -34.69 -5.83 -11.18
N THR A 306 -33.40 -5.64 -11.44
CA THR A 306 -32.68 -6.41 -12.46
C THR A 306 -31.87 -7.59 -11.91
N GLY A 307 -31.60 -7.62 -10.61
CA GLY A 307 -30.74 -8.62 -9.97
C GLY A 307 -29.26 -8.50 -10.35
N VAL A 308 -28.82 -7.31 -10.77
CA VAL A 308 -27.48 -7.08 -11.33
C VAL A 308 -26.63 -6.21 -10.41
N TYR A 309 -25.37 -6.59 -10.23
CA TYR A 309 -24.38 -5.74 -9.57
C TYR A 309 -23.67 -4.84 -10.59
N ASN A 310 -23.63 -3.53 -10.30
CA ASN A 310 -22.76 -2.60 -11.02
C ASN A 310 -21.28 -3.01 -10.87
N ALA A 311 -20.86 -3.32 -9.63
CA ALA A 311 -19.50 -3.76 -9.31
C ALA A 311 -19.47 -5.16 -8.63
N PRO A 312 -19.65 -6.27 -9.39
CA PRO A 312 -19.74 -7.62 -8.83
C PRO A 312 -18.49 -8.04 -8.05
N SER A 313 -17.29 -7.67 -8.52
CA SER A 313 -16.04 -7.97 -7.81
C SER A 313 -15.96 -7.29 -6.45
N THR A 314 -16.55 -6.10 -6.29
CA THR A 314 -16.60 -5.39 -5.01
C THR A 314 -17.49 -6.14 -4.02
N ALA A 315 -18.67 -6.62 -4.45
CA ALA A 315 -19.56 -7.42 -3.61
C ALA A 315 -18.85 -8.68 -3.07
N TYR A 316 -18.22 -9.44 -3.97
CA TYR A 316 -17.47 -10.64 -3.59
C TYR A 316 -16.31 -10.34 -2.63
N ASN A 317 -15.50 -9.33 -2.94
CA ASN A 317 -14.36 -8.95 -2.10
C ASN A 317 -14.80 -8.48 -0.72
N LEU A 318 -15.88 -7.68 -0.63
CA LEU A 318 -16.45 -7.25 0.63
C LEU A 318 -16.92 -8.43 1.47
N GLY A 319 -17.69 -9.37 0.88
CA GLY A 319 -18.08 -10.60 1.56
C GLY A 319 -16.88 -11.36 2.12
N LEU A 320 -15.81 -11.53 1.32
CA LEU A 320 -14.57 -12.15 1.77
C LEU A 320 -13.91 -11.39 2.93
N HIS A 321 -13.83 -10.06 2.85
CA HIS A 321 -13.16 -9.23 3.85
C HIS A 321 -13.95 -9.17 5.17
N VAL A 322 -15.27 -9.02 5.10
CA VAL A 322 -16.16 -9.06 6.27
C VAL A 322 -16.00 -10.39 7.00
N LYS A 323 -16.01 -11.52 6.29
CA LYS A 323 -15.78 -12.84 6.88
C LYS A 323 -14.42 -12.94 7.58
N GLN A 324 -13.35 -12.47 6.93
CA GLN A 324 -12.00 -12.47 7.50
C GLN A 324 -11.88 -11.60 8.76
N ILE A 325 -12.54 -10.45 8.79
CA ILE A 325 -12.56 -9.55 9.96
C ILE A 325 -13.40 -10.17 11.08
N THR A 326 -14.51 -10.82 10.76
CA THR A 326 -15.37 -11.51 11.74
C THR A 326 -14.62 -12.66 12.43
N GLN A 327 -13.87 -13.47 11.67
CA GLN A 327 -12.99 -14.49 12.24
C GLN A 327 -11.88 -13.91 13.13
N GLN A 328 -11.38 -12.71 12.78
CA GLN A 328 -10.39 -12.00 13.57
C GLN A 328 -11.00 -11.48 14.88
N LEU A 329 -12.23 -10.97 14.85
CA LEU A 329 -12.99 -10.59 16.04
C LEU A 329 -13.26 -11.79 16.96
N GLN A 330 -13.59 -12.96 16.39
CA GLN A 330 -13.73 -14.19 17.18
C GLN A 330 -12.42 -14.54 17.90
N THR A 331 -11.28 -14.46 17.19
CA THR A 331 -9.95 -14.69 17.77
C THR A 331 -9.64 -13.68 18.88
N PHE A 332 -10.07 -12.43 18.74
CA PHE A 332 -9.93 -11.42 19.77
C PHE A 332 -10.72 -11.81 21.04
N TYR A 333 -11.99 -12.21 20.93
CA TYR A 333 -12.79 -12.64 22.08
C TYR A 333 -12.28 -13.94 22.73
N ILE A 334 -11.66 -14.84 21.97
CA ILE A 334 -10.95 -16.01 22.54
C ILE A 334 -9.82 -15.54 23.47
N ARG A 335 -9.02 -14.55 23.04
CA ARG A 335 -7.90 -14.03 23.84
C ARG A 335 -8.37 -13.27 25.09
N GLU A 336 -9.54 -12.64 25.03
CA GLU A 336 -10.17 -12.00 26.19
C GLU A 336 -10.93 -12.96 27.11
N ALA A 337 -10.98 -14.26 26.77
CA ALA A 337 -11.81 -15.25 27.46
C ALA A 337 -13.31 -14.87 27.55
N ASN A 338 -13.81 -14.09 26.58
CA ASN A 338 -15.22 -13.69 26.53
C ASN A 338 -16.04 -14.73 25.73
N VAL A 339 -16.63 -15.68 26.45
CA VAL A 339 -17.35 -16.82 25.85
C VAL A 339 -18.64 -16.38 25.15
N GLU A 340 -19.41 -15.47 25.75
CA GLU A 340 -20.70 -15.00 25.21
C GLU A 340 -20.51 -14.31 23.85
N LYS A 341 -19.63 -13.31 23.78
CA LYS A 341 -19.36 -12.58 22.54
C LYS A 341 -18.71 -13.47 21.49
N ARG A 342 -17.83 -14.39 21.91
CA ARG A 342 -17.26 -15.39 21.00
C ARG A 342 -18.34 -16.26 20.38
N SER A 343 -19.33 -16.72 21.15
CA SER A 343 -20.43 -17.56 20.66
C SER A 343 -21.26 -16.81 19.63
N ALA A 344 -21.69 -15.58 19.94
CA ALA A 344 -22.45 -14.75 19.01
C ALA A 344 -21.69 -14.53 17.68
N VAL A 345 -20.39 -14.24 17.74
CA VAL A 345 -19.58 -14.11 16.51
C VAL A 345 -19.44 -15.44 15.76
N ALA A 346 -19.38 -16.58 16.47
CA ALA A 346 -19.35 -17.89 15.84
C ALA A 346 -20.62 -18.19 15.06
N ASP A 347 -21.78 -17.84 15.63
CA ASP A 347 -23.09 -18.00 14.99
C ASP A 347 -23.18 -17.13 13.72
N LEU A 348 -22.68 -15.88 13.77
CA LEU A 348 -22.60 -15.03 12.59
C LEU A 348 -21.70 -15.63 11.50
N ILE A 349 -20.55 -16.22 11.86
CA ILE A 349 -19.68 -16.89 10.90
C ILE A 349 -20.41 -18.06 10.23
N CYS A 350 -21.24 -18.80 10.99
CA CYS A 350 -22.08 -19.86 10.44
C CYS A 350 -23.08 -19.30 9.41
N LEU A 351 -23.80 -18.23 9.75
CA LEU A 351 -24.71 -17.54 8.83
C LEU A 351 -23.99 -17.06 7.56
N MET A 352 -22.81 -16.45 7.69
CA MET A 352 -22.02 -16.00 6.53
C MET A 352 -21.52 -17.16 5.66
N ASN A 353 -21.23 -18.33 6.23
CA ASN A 353 -20.78 -19.49 5.44
C ASN A 353 -21.87 -20.00 4.51
N GLU A 354 -23.10 -20.09 5.02
CA GLU A 354 -24.25 -20.58 4.26
C GLU A 354 -24.84 -19.48 3.36
N GLY A 355 -25.20 -18.34 3.94
CA GLY A 355 -25.96 -17.31 3.25
C GLY A 355 -25.16 -16.52 2.20
N PHE A 356 -23.85 -16.26 2.39
CA PHE A 356 -23.10 -15.53 1.34
C PHE A 356 -23.02 -16.30 0.02
N ARG A 357 -23.18 -17.63 0.05
CA ARG A 357 -23.23 -18.44 -1.17
C ARG A 357 -24.44 -18.07 -2.02
N THR A 358 -25.60 -17.90 -1.41
CA THR A 358 -26.88 -17.59 -2.05
C THR A 358 -27.04 -16.09 -2.28
N ASP A 359 -26.79 -15.31 -1.26
CA ASP A 359 -27.20 -13.90 -1.19
C ASP A 359 -26.25 -13.00 -2.02
N ILE A 360 -25.01 -13.45 -2.25
CA ILE A 360 -23.98 -12.66 -2.92
C ILE A 360 -23.31 -13.48 -4.04
N ASN A 361 -22.67 -14.60 -3.69
CA ASN A 361 -21.68 -15.24 -4.57
C ASN A 361 -22.27 -15.79 -5.87
N LYS A 362 -23.46 -16.39 -5.79
CA LYS A 362 -24.18 -16.92 -6.97
C LYS A 362 -24.45 -15.80 -7.98
N THR A 363 -25.06 -14.71 -7.52
CA THR A 363 -25.37 -13.53 -8.32
C THR A 363 -24.12 -12.89 -8.91
N VAL A 364 -23.05 -12.73 -8.11
CA VAL A 364 -21.77 -12.20 -8.59
C VAL A 364 -21.19 -13.04 -9.72
N SER A 365 -21.18 -14.38 -9.56
CA SER A 365 -20.63 -15.29 -10.56
C SER A 365 -21.38 -15.18 -11.90
N GLU A 366 -22.71 -15.13 -11.86
CA GLU A 366 -23.55 -14.99 -13.05
C GLU A 366 -23.34 -13.65 -13.75
N ASN A 367 -23.31 -12.56 -12.98
CA ASN A 367 -23.01 -11.22 -13.46
C ASN A 367 -21.64 -11.15 -14.15
N GLN A 368 -20.60 -11.72 -13.54
CA GLN A 368 -19.25 -11.76 -14.14
C GLN A 368 -19.19 -12.64 -15.39
N CYS A 369 -19.90 -13.78 -15.39
CA CYS A 369 -19.99 -14.64 -16.57
C CYS A 369 -20.65 -13.89 -17.74
N LEU A 370 -21.76 -13.21 -17.49
CA LEU A 370 -22.46 -12.39 -18.49
C LEU A 370 -21.55 -11.30 -19.05
N LYS A 371 -20.90 -10.52 -18.17
CA LYS A 371 -19.95 -9.47 -18.58
C LYS A 371 -18.80 -10.04 -19.43
N ARG A 372 -18.29 -11.24 -19.10
CA ARG A 372 -17.24 -11.92 -19.89
C ARG A 372 -17.76 -12.34 -21.27
N ARG A 373 -18.95 -12.94 -21.36
CA ARG A 373 -19.54 -13.36 -22.65
C ARG A 373 -19.80 -12.19 -23.60
N HIS A 374 -20.19 -11.03 -23.07
CA HIS A 374 -20.49 -9.85 -23.88
C HIS A 374 -19.27 -8.98 -24.17
N LYS A 375 -18.12 -9.24 -23.52
CA LYS A 375 -16.90 -8.47 -23.73
C LYS A 375 -16.30 -8.80 -25.09
N LYS A 376 -16.45 -7.88 -26.05
CA LYS A 376 -15.73 -7.93 -27.33
C LYS A 376 -14.27 -7.50 -27.10
N ILE A 377 -13.33 -8.38 -27.44
CA ILE A 377 -11.89 -8.08 -27.39
C ILE A 377 -11.43 -7.84 -28.83
N LEU A 378 -11.10 -6.58 -29.14
CA LEU A 378 -10.46 -6.23 -30.40
C LEU A 378 -8.96 -6.57 -30.29
N LEU A 379 -8.48 -7.44 -31.16
CA LEU A 379 -7.06 -7.77 -31.24
C LEU A 379 -6.35 -6.77 -32.16
N PRO A 380 -5.09 -6.41 -31.87
CA PRO A 380 -4.28 -5.57 -32.76
C PRO A 380 -4.16 -6.21 -34.15
N THR A 381 -4.17 -5.37 -35.19
CA THR A 381 -3.96 -5.81 -36.57
C THR A 381 -2.48 -6.13 -36.83
N ALA A 382 -2.17 -6.80 -37.95
CA ALA A 382 -0.79 -7.01 -38.37
C ALA A 382 -0.04 -5.68 -38.59
N GLU A 383 -0.74 -4.65 -39.06
CA GLU A 383 -0.21 -3.30 -39.22
C GLU A 383 0.17 -2.68 -37.86
N ASP A 384 -0.69 -2.79 -36.85
CA ASP A 384 -0.40 -2.32 -35.49
C ASP A 384 0.82 -3.02 -34.89
N ILE A 385 0.92 -4.34 -35.06
CA ILE A 385 2.05 -5.14 -34.57
C ILE A 385 3.34 -4.71 -35.25
N ASN A 386 3.32 -4.52 -36.56
CA ASN A 386 4.49 -4.06 -37.33
C ASN A 386 4.88 -2.63 -36.95
N ALA A 387 3.91 -1.72 -36.81
CA ALA A 387 4.15 -0.35 -36.37
C ALA A 387 4.81 -0.30 -34.99
N LEU A 388 4.33 -1.12 -34.04
CA LEU A 388 4.93 -1.24 -32.71
C LEU A 388 6.36 -1.79 -32.80
N LYS A 389 6.58 -2.86 -33.58
CA LYS A 389 7.93 -3.43 -33.77
C LYS A 389 8.90 -2.40 -34.34
N THR A 390 8.52 -1.70 -35.41
CA THR A 390 9.35 -0.66 -36.03
C THR A 390 9.65 0.47 -35.05
N PHE A 391 8.67 0.89 -34.25
CA PHE A 391 8.85 1.90 -33.21
C PHE A 391 9.88 1.46 -32.15
N LEU A 392 9.78 0.22 -31.66
CA LEU A 392 10.71 -0.33 -30.66
C LEU A 392 12.12 -0.49 -31.24
N ASP A 393 12.26 -1.01 -32.45
CA ASP A 393 13.55 -1.22 -33.12
C ASP A 393 14.28 0.11 -33.37
N LYS A 394 13.55 1.11 -33.88
CA LYS A 394 14.08 2.46 -34.13
C LYS A 394 14.48 3.13 -32.82
N GLY A 395 13.58 3.15 -31.84
CA GLY A 395 13.82 3.78 -30.54
C GLY A 395 14.98 3.15 -29.76
N THR A 396 15.13 1.82 -29.83
CA THR A 396 16.26 1.10 -29.23
C THR A 396 17.58 1.53 -29.86
N LYS A 397 17.66 1.56 -31.20
CA LYS A 397 18.87 1.97 -31.93
C LYS A 397 19.26 3.42 -31.64
N GLU A 398 18.29 4.33 -31.65
CA GLU A 398 18.52 5.75 -31.36
C GLU A 398 19.04 5.97 -29.93
N ALA A 399 18.38 5.35 -28.95
CA ALA A 399 18.80 5.45 -27.54
C ALA A 399 20.18 4.84 -27.31
N TYR A 400 20.45 3.68 -27.91
CA TYR A 400 21.75 3.01 -27.82
C TYR A 400 22.88 3.86 -28.44
N ASN A 401 22.69 4.37 -29.66
CA ASN A 401 23.67 5.21 -30.33
C ASN A 401 23.93 6.52 -29.56
N SER A 402 22.87 7.11 -28.99
CA SER A 402 23.00 8.29 -28.14
C SER A 402 23.88 8.01 -26.92
N LEU A 403 23.69 6.87 -26.25
CA LEU A 403 24.51 6.47 -25.10
C LEU A 403 25.95 6.14 -25.47
N LYS A 404 26.16 5.50 -26.64
CA LYS A 404 27.50 5.18 -27.15
C LYS A 404 28.33 6.46 -27.38
N ASN A 405 27.68 7.52 -27.86
CA ASN A 405 28.34 8.81 -28.08
C ASN A 405 28.59 9.57 -26.77
N LYS A 406 27.60 9.64 -25.88
CA LYS A 406 27.70 10.31 -24.58
C LYS A 406 26.66 9.77 -23.61
N PHE A 407 27.09 9.46 -22.38
CA PHE A 407 26.16 9.06 -21.33
C PHE A 407 25.11 10.15 -21.04
N SER A 408 23.85 9.75 -21.03
CA SER A 408 22.70 10.58 -20.67
C SER A 408 21.69 9.74 -19.90
N CYS A 409 21.28 10.21 -18.73
CA CYS A 409 20.26 9.55 -17.90
C CYS A 409 18.93 9.39 -18.65
N GLU A 410 18.58 10.33 -19.52
CA GLU A 410 17.37 10.25 -20.34
C GLU A 410 17.49 9.15 -21.40
N ALA A 411 18.60 9.12 -22.14
CA ALA A 411 18.85 8.09 -23.15
C ALA A 411 18.92 6.69 -22.54
N TYR A 412 19.52 6.57 -21.34
CA TYR A 412 19.56 5.33 -20.56
C TYR A 412 18.16 4.83 -20.21
N LYS A 413 17.33 5.70 -19.62
CA LYS A 413 15.93 5.35 -19.28
C LYS A 413 15.12 4.95 -20.51
N LYS A 414 15.31 5.62 -21.65
CA LYS A 414 14.67 5.25 -22.92
C LYS A 414 15.10 3.85 -23.36
N LEU A 415 16.41 3.57 -23.37
CA LEU A 415 16.93 2.25 -23.75
C LEU A 415 16.39 1.15 -22.83
N CYS A 416 16.39 1.36 -21.51
CA CYS A 416 15.80 0.42 -20.55
C CYS A 416 14.31 0.17 -20.84
N SER A 417 13.55 1.23 -21.14
CA SER A 417 12.11 1.12 -21.41
C SER A 417 11.85 0.31 -22.69
N PHE A 418 12.57 0.59 -23.77
CA PHE A 418 12.46 -0.17 -25.02
C PHE A 418 12.85 -1.64 -24.82
N THR A 419 13.96 -1.89 -24.13
CA THR A 419 14.44 -3.24 -23.80
C THR A 419 13.40 -4.03 -22.99
N LEU A 420 12.82 -3.40 -21.97
CA LEU A 420 11.78 -4.00 -21.14
C LEU A 420 10.56 -4.42 -21.97
N ILE A 421 10.08 -3.53 -22.85
CA ILE A 421 8.92 -3.81 -23.71
C ILE A 421 9.25 -4.92 -24.72
N SER A 422 10.43 -4.88 -25.34
CA SER A 422 10.88 -5.93 -26.26
C SER A 422 10.96 -7.30 -25.58
N LEU A 423 11.53 -7.37 -24.36
CA LEU A 423 11.56 -8.58 -23.55
C LEU A 423 10.15 -9.09 -23.22
N GLN A 424 9.25 -8.18 -22.84
CA GLN A 424 7.86 -8.50 -22.52
C GLN A 424 7.12 -9.08 -23.72
N LEU A 425 7.24 -8.45 -24.90
CA LEU A 425 6.58 -8.90 -26.13
C LEU A 425 7.14 -10.23 -26.62
N PHE A 426 8.47 -10.35 -26.66
CA PHE A 426 9.14 -11.57 -27.10
C PHE A 426 8.74 -12.77 -26.25
N ASN A 427 8.70 -12.60 -24.93
CA ASN A 427 8.34 -13.66 -23.98
C ASN A 427 6.82 -13.79 -23.73
N ARG A 428 6.00 -12.89 -24.31
CA ARG A 428 4.55 -12.78 -24.07
C ARG A 428 4.19 -12.79 -22.59
N LYS A 429 5.00 -12.12 -21.76
CA LYS A 429 4.82 -12.07 -20.30
C LYS A 429 3.99 -10.87 -19.88
N ARG A 430 3.45 -10.93 -18.67
CA ARG A 430 2.78 -9.76 -18.08
C ARG A 430 3.85 -8.75 -17.67
N SER A 431 3.55 -7.46 -17.78
CA SER A 431 4.46 -6.38 -17.39
C SER A 431 4.98 -6.55 -15.96
N GLY A 432 4.12 -6.98 -15.03
CA GLY A 432 4.47 -7.22 -13.64
C GLY A 432 5.50 -8.33 -13.39
N GLU A 433 5.73 -9.22 -14.35
CA GLU A 433 6.77 -10.27 -14.26
C GLU A 433 8.12 -9.70 -14.70
N ILE A 434 8.15 -9.01 -15.84
CA ILE A 434 9.38 -8.48 -16.43
C ILE A 434 9.89 -7.24 -15.68
N GLU A 435 9.01 -6.37 -15.16
CA GLU A 435 9.41 -5.17 -14.39
C GLU A 435 10.20 -5.50 -13.10
N ARG A 436 10.18 -6.76 -12.65
CA ARG A 436 10.73 -7.22 -11.38
C ARG A 436 11.94 -8.11 -11.53
N ILE A 437 12.44 -8.27 -12.76
CA ILE A 437 13.69 -8.99 -13.02
C ILE A 437 14.79 -8.33 -12.19
N LEU A 438 15.46 -9.14 -11.39
CA LEU A 438 16.66 -8.72 -10.68
C LEU A 438 17.90 -9.01 -11.54
N ILE A 439 18.99 -8.30 -11.24
CA ILE A 439 20.29 -8.61 -11.85
C ILE A 439 20.71 -10.03 -11.48
N ASP A 440 20.48 -10.44 -10.23
CA ASP A 440 20.75 -11.81 -9.77
C ASP A 440 19.97 -12.87 -10.56
N ASP A 441 18.71 -12.58 -10.93
CA ASP A 441 17.93 -13.47 -11.79
C ASP A 441 18.60 -13.58 -13.17
N TYR A 442 19.04 -12.45 -13.73
CA TYR A 442 19.73 -12.44 -15.03
C TYR A 442 21.07 -13.16 -14.96
N MET A 443 21.82 -13.07 -13.86
CA MET A 443 23.10 -13.79 -13.69
C MET A 443 22.92 -15.31 -13.66
N SER A 444 21.71 -15.82 -13.42
CA SER A 444 21.38 -17.25 -13.53
C SER A 444 21.19 -17.72 -15.00
N PHE A 445 21.71 -16.97 -15.97
CA PHE A 445 21.52 -17.24 -17.38
C PHE A 445 22.18 -18.54 -17.80
N GLU A 446 21.41 -19.40 -18.48
CA GLU A 446 21.84 -20.70 -18.95
C GLU A 446 21.43 -20.92 -20.41
N TYR A 447 22.24 -21.71 -21.12
CA TYR A 447 21.92 -22.23 -22.45
C TYR A 447 21.45 -23.68 -22.36
N ALA A 448 20.89 -24.20 -23.44
CA ALA A 448 20.56 -25.61 -23.52
C ALA A 448 21.81 -26.49 -23.29
N ASP A 449 21.73 -27.43 -22.34
CA ASP A 449 22.79 -28.41 -22.09
C ASP A 449 22.85 -29.41 -23.24
N THR A 450 23.97 -29.42 -23.96
CA THR A 450 24.20 -30.32 -25.10
C THR A 450 24.35 -31.79 -24.67
N ASN A 451 24.62 -32.03 -23.39
CA ASN A 451 24.76 -33.38 -22.85
C ASN A 451 23.42 -34.02 -22.47
N ASP A 452 22.37 -33.22 -22.32
CA ASP A 452 21.03 -33.65 -21.94
C ASP A 452 20.47 -34.65 -22.99
N PRO A 453 19.95 -35.83 -22.56
CA PRO A 453 19.34 -36.80 -23.46
C PRO A 453 18.21 -36.23 -24.32
N LEU A 454 17.39 -35.32 -23.79
CA LEU A 454 16.33 -34.64 -24.54
C LEU A 454 16.91 -33.75 -25.63
N PHE A 455 17.99 -33.01 -25.36
CA PHE A 455 18.67 -32.21 -26.37
C PHE A 455 19.24 -33.09 -27.48
N LYS A 456 19.85 -34.22 -27.15
CA LYS A 456 20.41 -35.16 -28.13
C LYS A 456 19.35 -35.76 -29.05
N ASN A 457 18.13 -35.92 -28.55
CA ASN A 457 16.99 -36.42 -29.34
C ASN A 457 16.30 -35.34 -30.18
N LEU A 458 16.66 -34.07 -30.04
CA LEU A 458 16.08 -33.01 -30.87
C LEU A 458 16.55 -33.11 -32.34
N PRO A 459 15.66 -32.79 -33.30
CA PRO A 459 16.03 -32.53 -34.69
C PRO A 459 17.16 -31.50 -34.82
N VAL A 460 17.99 -31.63 -35.85
CA VAL A 460 19.17 -30.76 -36.08
C VAL A 460 18.79 -29.27 -36.09
N HIS A 461 17.66 -28.91 -36.70
CA HIS A 461 17.21 -27.51 -36.76
C HIS A 461 16.81 -26.98 -35.37
N LEU A 462 16.20 -27.79 -34.51
CA LEU A 462 15.85 -27.40 -33.13
C LEU A 462 17.07 -27.34 -32.22
N LYS A 463 18.07 -28.21 -32.43
CA LYS A 463 19.37 -28.10 -31.73
C LYS A 463 20.03 -26.76 -32.01
N LYS A 464 20.14 -26.39 -33.30
CA LYS A 464 20.67 -25.07 -33.70
C LYS A 464 19.88 -23.93 -33.06
N LEU A 465 18.55 -23.97 -33.17
CA LEU A 465 17.68 -22.94 -32.60
C LEU A 465 17.87 -22.83 -31.08
N SER A 466 17.87 -23.94 -30.34
CA SER A 466 18.03 -23.93 -28.88
C SER A 466 19.40 -23.41 -28.38
N GLN A 467 20.41 -23.39 -29.25
CA GLN A 467 21.72 -22.80 -28.95
C GLN A 467 21.78 -21.29 -29.25
N GLU A 468 20.83 -20.75 -30.01
CA GLU A 468 20.70 -19.32 -30.31
C GLU A 468 20.02 -18.54 -29.19
N TYR A 469 19.35 -19.23 -28.27
CA TYR A 469 18.67 -18.60 -27.13
C TYR A 469 19.25 -19.11 -25.83
N GLY A 470 19.38 -18.23 -24.86
CA GLY A 470 19.52 -18.63 -23.47
C GLY A 470 18.30 -18.21 -22.67
N ARG A 471 18.22 -18.70 -21.45
CA ARG A 471 17.14 -18.40 -20.52
C ARG A 471 17.68 -18.12 -19.14
N PHE A 472 16.90 -17.39 -18.37
CA PHE A 472 17.06 -17.29 -16.93
C PHE A 472 15.69 -17.38 -16.27
N PHE A 473 15.64 -17.61 -14.97
CA PHE A 473 14.38 -17.84 -14.26
C PHE A 473 14.02 -16.65 -13.39
N ILE A 474 12.76 -16.26 -13.45
CA ILE A 474 12.19 -15.24 -12.56
C ILE A 474 11.04 -15.81 -11.75
N ARG A 475 10.68 -15.08 -10.69
CA ARG A 475 9.51 -15.39 -9.87
C ARG A 475 8.20 -15.03 -10.58
N GLY A 476 7.42 -16.04 -10.94
CA GLY A 476 6.05 -15.91 -11.42
C GLY A 476 4.99 -15.93 -10.31
N LYS A 477 3.72 -16.10 -10.71
CA LYS A 477 2.59 -16.26 -9.78
C LYS A 477 2.82 -17.43 -8.84
N LEU A 478 2.38 -17.29 -7.58
CA LEU A 478 2.50 -18.33 -6.54
C LEU A 478 3.93 -18.84 -6.33
N ASN A 479 4.93 -17.97 -6.52
CA ASN A 479 6.36 -18.30 -6.42
C ASN A 479 6.85 -19.37 -7.41
N ARG A 480 6.09 -19.66 -8.47
CA ARG A 480 6.55 -20.57 -9.53
C ARG A 480 7.71 -19.93 -10.28
N GLN A 481 8.72 -20.73 -10.62
CA GLN A 481 9.78 -20.27 -11.51
C GLN A 481 9.26 -20.19 -12.94
N VAL A 482 9.59 -19.10 -13.61
CA VAL A 482 9.13 -18.82 -14.98
C VAL A 482 10.35 -18.43 -15.81
N PRO A 483 10.60 -19.10 -16.95
CA PRO A 483 11.73 -18.75 -17.80
C PRO A 483 11.47 -17.45 -18.56
N VAL A 484 12.53 -16.67 -18.73
CA VAL A 484 12.64 -15.56 -19.66
C VAL A 484 13.73 -15.89 -20.66
N ILE A 485 13.37 -15.91 -21.93
CA ILE A 485 14.22 -16.25 -23.06
C ILE A 485 14.82 -14.95 -23.63
N ILE A 486 16.12 -14.99 -23.91
CA ILE A 486 16.85 -13.92 -24.59
C ILE A 486 17.65 -14.52 -25.75
N ILE A 487 17.70 -13.79 -26.86
CA ILE A 487 18.55 -14.13 -28.00
C ILE A 487 20.01 -13.95 -27.60
N LYS A 488 20.84 -14.96 -27.88
CA LYS A 488 22.29 -14.89 -27.76
C LYS A 488 22.78 -13.67 -28.54
N GLY A 489 23.41 -12.71 -27.86
CA GLY A 489 24.02 -11.57 -28.51
C GLY A 489 24.97 -12.07 -29.60
N THR A 490 24.68 -11.75 -30.86
CA THR A 490 25.58 -12.02 -31.98
C THR A 490 26.77 -11.08 -31.87
N ASN A 491 27.73 -11.42 -31.02
CA ASN A 491 29.11 -10.97 -31.14
C ASN A 491 30.03 -12.12 -30.70
N LYS A 492 30.37 -12.96 -31.70
CA LYS A 492 31.59 -13.75 -31.64
C LYS A 492 32.76 -12.78 -31.66
N LYS A 493 33.30 -12.44 -30.48
CA LYS A 493 34.73 -12.37 -30.15
C LYS A 493 34.88 -11.76 -28.75
N ASN A 494 35.67 -12.44 -27.94
CA ASN A 494 36.07 -12.14 -26.56
C ASN A 494 35.07 -12.58 -25.48
N GLN A 495 35.23 -13.85 -25.10
CA GLN A 495 35.10 -14.23 -23.68
C GLN A 495 35.91 -13.21 -22.86
N ASP A 496 35.28 -12.64 -21.84
CA ASP A 496 35.81 -11.73 -20.80
C ASP A 496 35.47 -10.23 -20.85
N GLN A 497 34.75 -9.66 -21.82
CA GLN A 497 34.42 -8.21 -21.73
C GLN A 497 33.03 -7.70 -22.18
N ASP A 498 32.09 -8.51 -22.67
CA ASP A 498 30.83 -7.96 -23.21
C ASP A 498 29.57 -8.30 -22.41
N VAL A 499 29.37 -7.54 -21.31
CA VAL A 499 28.06 -7.33 -20.68
C VAL A 499 27.35 -6.19 -21.40
N THR A 500 27.01 -6.38 -22.69
CA THR A 500 26.39 -5.32 -23.51
C THR A 500 25.32 -5.86 -24.45
N CYS A 501 24.32 -6.57 -23.90
CA CYS A 501 23.04 -6.76 -24.59
C CYS A 501 21.83 -6.38 -23.73
N LEU A 502 22.02 -6.06 -22.45
CA LEU A 502 21.01 -5.47 -21.57
C LEU A 502 21.75 -4.44 -20.73
N GLY A 503 21.31 -3.18 -20.75
CA GLY A 503 22.01 -2.03 -20.16
C GLY A 503 22.11 -2.05 -18.63
N PHE A 504 22.83 -3.03 -18.09
CA PHE A 504 23.30 -3.06 -16.72
C PHE A 504 24.82 -2.90 -16.77
N GLN A 505 25.31 -1.71 -16.46
CA GLN A 505 26.70 -1.54 -16.03
C GLN A 505 26.68 -1.36 -14.52
N GLU A 506 27.57 -2.10 -13.85
CA GLU A 506 27.89 -2.00 -12.44
C GLU A 506 28.53 -0.64 -12.11
N ASN A 507 28.29 -0.22 -10.86
CA ASN A 507 28.67 1.02 -10.14
C ASN A 507 27.85 2.29 -10.39
#